data_AF-A0A2E3J7T6-F1
#
_entry.id   AF-A0A2E3J7T6-F1
#
_cell.length_a   1.000
_cell.length_b   1.000
_cell.length_c   1.000
_cell.angle_alpha   90.00
_cell.angle_beta   90.00
_cell.angle_gamma   90.00
#
_symmetry.space_group_name_H-M   'P 1'
#
loop_
_entity.id
_entity.type
_entity.pdbx_description
1 polymer ?
#
loop_
_entity_poly.entity_id
_entity_poly.type
_entity_poly.pdbx_seq_one_letter_code
_entity_poly.pdbx_strand_id
1 'polypeptide(L)' 'MSAQSIQDTHRALGIHRAMEVAREEYLEYMTFHSKGPPMFTDIFGSLLGLKEEWREQGPSETEIDFSAF' A
#
# COMPACT_ATOMS: atom_id res chain seq x y z
N MET A 1 11.11 3.83 -29.64
CA MET A 1 10.27 3.58 -28.45
C MET A 1 9.96 4.93 -27.83
N SER A 2 8.70 5.33 -27.76
CA SER A 2 8.32 6.67 -27.28
C SER A 2 8.48 6.73 -25.76
N ALA A 3 9.23 7.70 -25.25
CA ALA A 3 9.27 7.98 -23.81
C ALA A 3 7.90 8.52 -23.39
N GLN A 4 7.20 7.81 -22.51
CA GLN A 4 5.96 8.29 -21.90
C GLN A 4 6.26 9.46 -20.97
N SER A 5 5.41 10.48 -20.99
CA SER A 5 5.50 11.61 -20.08
C SER A 5 5.25 11.16 -18.65
N ILE A 6 5.96 11.73 -17.68
CA ILE A 6 5.72 11.51 -16.24
C ILE A 6 4.23 11.71 -15.92
N GLN A 7 3.57 12.70 -16.52
CA GLN A 7 2.14 12.94 -16.31
C GLN A 7 1.24 11.79 -16.79
N ASP A 8 1.62 11.10 -17.86
CA ASP A 8 0.88 9.95 -18.39
C ASP A 8 1.05 8.74 -17.47
N THR A 9 2.26 8.53 -16.93
CA THR A 9 2.54 7.50 -15.92
C THR A 9 1.75 7.74 -14.63
N HIS A 10 1.76 8.97 -14.11
CA HIS A 10 1.02 9.31 -12.89
C HIS A 10 -0.49 9.16 -13.06
N ARG A 11 -1.04 9.44 -14.26
CA ARG A 11 -2.46 9.23 -14.55
C ARG A 11 -2.83 7.75 -14.54
N ALA A 12 -1.96 6.88 -15.07
CA ALA A 12 -2.15 5.44 -15.03
C ALA A 12 -2.07 4.87 -13.60
N LEU A 13 -1.32 5.51 -12.70
CA LEU A 13 -1.18 5.17 -11.28
C LEU A 13 -2.16 5.96 -10.38
N GLY A 14 -3.20 6.57 -10.95
CA GLY A 14 -4.18 7.33 -10.17
C GLY A 14 -4.80 6.47 -9.07
N ILE A 15 -4.94 7.03 -7.87
CA ILE A 15 -5.54 6.34 -6.71
C ILE A 15 -6.98 5.94 -7.07
N HIS A 16 -7.21 4.64 -7.18
CA HIS A 16 -8.53 4.08 -7.40
C HIS A 16 -9.23 3.86 -6.05
N ARG A 17 -10.23 4.70 -5.75
CA ARG A 17 -11.06 4.56 -4.54
C ARG A 17 -12.12 3.48 -4.81
N ALA A 18 -11.79 2.23 -4.50
CA ALA A 18 -12.72 1.09 -4.66
C ALA A 18 -13.53 0.79 -3.40
N MET A 19 -12.93 1.04 -2.23
CA MET A 19 -13.44 0.57 -0.95
C MET A 19 -13.56 1.75 -0.02
N GLU A 20 -14.80 2.17 0.25
CA GLU A 20 -15.12 3.22 1.19
C GLU A 20 -15.82 2.57 2.38
N VAL A 21 -15.19 2.65 3.56
CA VAL A 21 -15.85 2.31 4.82
C VAL A 21 -16.60 3.55 5.28
N ALA A 22 -17.90 3.44 5.54
CA ALA A 22 -18.67 4.55 6.07
C ALA A 22 -18.12 4.96 7.45
N ARG A 23 -18.18 6.26 7.76
CA ARG A 23 -17.66 6.79 9.02
C ARG A 23 -18.27 6.07 10.23
N GLU A 24 -19.57 5.85 10.20
CA GLU A 24 -20.32 5.22 11.28
C GLU A 24 -19.84 3.77 11.50
N GLU A 25 -19.64 3.02 10.42
CA GLU A 25 -19.13 1.66 10.45
C GLU A 25 -17.70 1.60 11.02
N TYR A 26 -16.83 2.52 10.59
CA TYR A 26 -15.48 2.66 11.13
C TYR A 26 -15.51 2.92 12.64
N LEU A 27 -16.36 3.83 13.10
CA LEU A 27 -16.47 4.16 14.52
C LEU A 27 -17.02 3.00 15.35
N GLU A 28 -18.03 2.28 14.85
CA GLU A 28 -18.55 1.09 15.53
C GLU A 28 -17.48 0.01 15.68
N TYR A 29 -16.67 -0.22 14.64
CA TYR A 29 -15.56 -1.18 14.67
C TYR A 29 -14.46 -0.75 15.64
N MET A 30 -14.04 0.52 15.59
CA MET A 30 -12.98 1.06 16.47
C MET A 30 -13.40 1.20 17.94
N THR A 31 -14.71 1.32 18.20
CA THR A 31 -15.27 1.38 19.57
C THR A 31 -15.77 0.02 20.08
N PHE A 32 -15.47 -1.05 19.35
CA PHE A 32 -15.86 -2.43 19.70
C PHE A 32 -17.38 -2.62 19.88
N HIS A 33 -18.18 -1.77 19.26
CA HIS A 33 -19.64 -1.84 19.30
C HIS A 33 -20.21 -2.93 18.39
N SER A 34 -19.48 -3.31 17.33
CA SER A 34 -19.83 -4.41 16.44
C SER A 34 -18.64 -5.34 16.20
N LYS A 35 -18.93 -6.64 15.99
CA LYS A 35 -17.94 -7.65 15.59
C LYS A 35 -18.04 -7.86 14.09
N GLY A 36 -17.41 -6.98 13.33
CA GLY A 36 -17.24 -7.12 11.88
C GLY A 36 -15.99 -7.93 11.52
N PRO A 37 -15.82 -8.32 10.23
CA PRO A 37 -14.54 -8.78 9.73
C PRO A 37 -13.47 -7.69 9.93
N PRO A 38 -12.18 -8.05 10.06
CA PRO A 38 -11.14 -7.06 10.24
C PRO A 38 -11.08 -6.07 9.08
N MET A 39 -11.10 -4.77 9.41
CA MET A 39 -10.92 -3.72 8.41
C MET A 39 -9.45 -3.66 8.01
N PHE A 40 -9.17 -3.94 6.74
CA PHE A 40 -7.84 -3.79 6.14
C PHE A 40 -7.82 -2.55 5.24
N THR A 41 -6.74 -1.80 5.30
CA THR A 41 -6.45 -0.71 4.37
C THR A 41 -5.05 -0.91 3.82
N ASP A 42 -4.94 -0.99 2.49
CA ASP A 42 -3.66 -0.98 1.80
C ASP A 42 -3.22 0.47 1.63
N ILE A 43 -2.50 0.99 2.63
CA ILE A 43 -2.06 2.40 2.71
C ILE A 43 -1.35 2.84 1.42
N PHE A 44 -0.61 1.94 0.78
CA PHE A 44 0.20 2.23 -0.39
C PHE A 44 -0.26 1.51 -1.67
N GLY A 45 -1.34 0.71 -1.61
CA GLY A 45 -1.69 -0.22 -2.68
C GLY A 45 -0.53 -1.18 -3.01
N SER A 46 -0.53 -1.74 -4.22
CA SER A 46 0.61 -2.53 -4.70
C SER A 46 1.81 -1.63 -4.95
N LEU A 47 2.81 -1.71 -4.08
CA LEU A 47 4.11 -1.04 -4.22
C LEU A 47 4.98 -1.76 -5.25
N LEU A 48 4.63 -1.58 -6.53
CA LEU A 48 5.38 -2.15 -7.66
C LEU A 48 6.81 -1.62 -7.67
N GLY A 49 7.80 -2.51 -7.77
CA GLY A 49 9.22 -2.14 -7.81
C GLY A 49 9.87 -1.91 -6.45
N LEU A 50 9.11 -1.93 -5.34
CA LEU A 50 9.66 -1.65 -4.01
C LEU A 50 10.79 -2.60 -3.64
N LYS A 51 10.71 -3.88 -4.01
CA LYS A 51 11.75 -4.85 -3.66
C LYS A 51 13.07 -4.53 -4.37
N GLU A 52 12.99 -4.05 -5.60
CA GLU A 52 14.12 -3.62 -6.40
C GLU A 52 14.69 -2.30 -5.87
N GLU A 53 13.84 -1.29 -5.64
CA GLU A 53 14.22 0.00 -5.04
C GLU A 53 14.84 -0.15 -3.65
N TRP A 54 14.35 -1.11 -2.86
CA TRP A 54 14.86 -1.35 -1.52
C TRP A 54 16.23 -2.02 -1.58
N ARG A 55 16.46 -2.97 -2.50
CA ARG A 55 17.80 -3.55 -2.76
C ARG A 55 18.82 -2.52 -3.22
N GLU A 56 18.41 -1.57 -4.07
CA GLU A 56 19.29 -0.52 -4.58
C GLU A 56 19.82 0.41 -3.47
N GLN A 57 19.13 0.49 -2.34
CA GLN A 57 19.56 1.28 -1.17
C GLN A 57 20.69 0.61 -0.37
N GLY A 58 21.12 -0.59 -0.77
CA GLY A 58 22.22 -1.34 -0.14
C GLY A 58 21.90 -2.13 1.14
N PRO A 59 20.65 -2.50 1.50
CA PRO A 59 20.45 -3.42 2.60
C PRO A 59 21.01 -4.80 2.25
N SER A 60 21.55 -5.47 3.25
CA SER A 60 21.98 -6.87 3.14
C SER A 60 20.77 -7.79 2.95
N GLU A 61 20.96 -8.97 2.34
CA GLU A 61 19.87 -9.95 2.19
C GLU A 61 19.27 -10.37 3.55
N THR A 62 20.08 -10.38 4.62
CA THR A 62 19.62 -10.67 5.99
C THR A 62 18.75 -9.56 6.60
N GLU A 63 18.89 -8.32 6.12
CA GLU A 63 18.01 -7.21 6.51
C GLU A 63 16.73 -7.22 5.67
N ILE A 64 16.82 -7.62 4.39
CA ILE A 64 15.67 -7.75 3.49
C ILE A 64 14.74 -8.90 3.92
N ASP A 65 15.30 -10.02 4.38
CA ASP A 65 14.55 -11.20 4.84
C ASP A 65 14.20 -11.16 6.34
N PHE A 66 14.55 -10.06 7.02
CA PHE A 66 14.35 -9.83 8.46
C PHE A 66 15.04 -10.84 9.40
N SER A 67 15.98 -11.66 8.92
CA SER A 67 16.73 -12.60 9.78
C SER A 67 17.80 -11.94 10.66
N ALA A 68 18.09 -10.67 10.43
CA ALA A 68 18.99 -9.86 11.25
C ALA A 68 18.37 -9.39 12.60
N PHE A 69 17.08 -9.63 12.84
CA PHE A 69 16.33 -9.18 14.03
C PHE A 69 15.62 -10.35 14.72
#